data_AF-A0A7S3PSV7-F1
#
_entry.id   AF-A0A7S3PSV7-F1
#
_cell.length_a   1.000
_cell.length_b   1.000
_cell.length_c   1.000
_cell.angle_alpha   90.00
_cell.angle_beta   90.00
_cell.angle_gamma   90.00
#
_symmetry.space_group_name_H-M   'P 1'
#
loop_
_entity.id
_entity.type
_entity.pdbx_description
1 polymer ?
#
loop_
_entity_poly.entity_id
_entity_poly.type
_entity_poly.pdbx_seq_one_letter_code
_entity_poly.pdbx_strand_id
1 'polypeptide(L)'
;KSLVVGDGDFTFSFSLAQKWSKIDQHQDLVCTSYDSRESLMRKYGQVEITRTLSALEVISKNDRSELKILHSVDATKLATYFPKGSFSKIIFNFPHTGSQRVHENRNL
;
A
#
# COMPACT_ATOMS: atom_id res chain seq x y z
N LYS A 1 -1.14 -14.57 2.02
CA LYS A 1 -0.43 -13.28 2.09
C LYS A 1 -0.65 -12.53 0.80
N SER A 2 -1.21 -11.32 0.87
CA SER A 2 -1.51 -10.47 -0.28
C SER A 2 -0.53 -9.30 -0.34
N LEU A 3 -0.20 -8.85 -1.56
CA LEU A 3 0.63 -7.67 -1.81
C LEU A 3 -0.20 -6.60 -2.53
N VAL A 4 -0.19 -5.37 -2.03
CA VAL A 4 -0.70 -4.18 -2.73
C VAL A 4 0.50 -3.36 -3.20
N VAL A 5 0.58 -3.15 -4.51
CA VAL A 5 1.66 -2.43 -5.18
C VAL A 5 1.17 -1.05 -5.61
N GLY A 6 1.82 0.00 -5.12
CA GLY A 6 1.60 1.38 -5.60
C GLY A 6 0.54 2.20 -4.86
N ASP A 7 0.09 1.76 -3.68
CA ASP A 7 -0.93 2.45 -2.90
C ASP A 7 -0.42 3.80 -2.40
N GLY A 8 -0.81 4.88 -3.11
CA GLY A 8 -0.24 6.21 -2.93
C GLY A 8 -0.41 6.75 -1.52
N ASP A 9 -1.64 6.84 -1.02
CA ASP A 9 -1.97 7.39 0.31
C ASP A 9 -2.40 6.32 1.33
N PHE A 10 -2.31 5.04 0.94
CA PHE A 10 -2.70 3.86 1.73
C PHE A 10 -4.20 3.74 2.04
N THR A 11 -5.06 4.59 1.47
CA THR A 11 -6.50 4.57 1.75
C THR A 11 -7.18 3.31 1.21
N PHE A 12 -6.72 2.80 0.08
CA PHE A 12 -7.20 1.53 -0.48
C PHE A 12 -6.85 0.36 0.46
N SER A 13 -5.58 0.27 0.89
CA SER A 13 -5.12 -0.77 1.81
C SER A 13 -5.83 -0.69 3.16
N PHE A 14 -6.09 0.52 3.67
CA PHE A 14 -6.89 0.72 4.87
C PHE A 14 -8.31 0.18 4.71
N SER A 15 -9.00 0.55 3.63
CA SER A 15 -10.35 0.06 3.34
C SER A 15 -10.38 -1.47 3.20
N LEU A 16 -9.41 -2.05 2.50
CA LEU A 16 -9.27 -3.49 2.32
C LEU A 16 -9.07 -4.23 3.66
N ALA A 17 -8.11 -3.77 4.46
CA ALA A 17 -7.81 -4.36 5.76
C ALA A 17 -9.00 -4.25 6.72
N GLN A 18 -9.68 -3.09 6.74
CA GLN A 18 -10.87 -2.90 7.55
C GLN A 18 -12.00 -3.84 7.12
N LYS A 19 -12.19 -4.04 5.81
CA LYS A 19 -13.22 -4.95 5.28
C LYS A 19 -12.91 -6.40 5.68
N TRP A 20 -11.66 -6.84 5.56
CA TRP A 20 -11.24 -8.18 5.96
C TRP A 20 -11.44 -8.44 7.45
N SER A 21 -11.04 -7.49 8.30
CA SER A 21 -11.26 -7.56 9.75
C SER A 21 -12.75 -7.69 10.09
N LYS A 22 -13.63 -6.92 9.41
CA LYS A 22 -15.10 -6.98 9.62
C LYS A 22 -15.75 -8.31 9.24
N ILE A 23 -15.15 -9.09 8.34
CA ILE A 23 -15.70 -10.37 7.87
C ILE A 23 -14.93 -11.57 8.43
N ASP A 24 -14.11 -11.36 9.47
CA ASP A 24 -13.25 -12.37 10.10
C ASP A 24 -12.33 -13.09 9.09
N GLN A 25 -11.89 -12.37 8.06
CA GLN A 25 -10.95 -12.89 7.07
C GLN A 25 -9.52 -12.57 7.47
N HIS A 26 -8.84 -13.52 8.11
CA HIS A 26 -7.44 -13.36 8.50
C HIS A 26 -6.51 -13.60 7.31
N GLN A 27 -6.01 -12.54 6.69
CA GLN A 27 -5.01 -12.61 5.63
C GLN A 27 -3.90 -11.61 5.85
N ASP A 28 -2.66 -12.10 5.85
CA ASP A 28 -1.50 -11.22 5.86
C ASP A 28 -1.52 -10.26 4.67
N LEU A 29 -1.21 -8.99 4.92
CA LEU A 29 -1.20 -7.92 3.94
C LEU A 29 0.15 -7.19 3.95
N VAL A 30 0.75 -7.05 2.78
CA VAL A 30 1.86 -6.12 2.56
C VAL A 30 1.34 -5.03 1.64
N CYS A 31 1.36 -3.78 2.07
CA CYS A 31 0.98 -2.63 1.26
C CYS A 31 2.20 -1.75 1.03
N THR A 32 2.33 -1.23 -0.20
CA THR A 32 3.54 -0.55 -0.64
C THR A 32 3.24 0.73 -1.38
N SER A 33 4.08 1.76 -1.17
CA SER A 33 4.09 3.00 -1.94
C SER A 33 5.43 3.19 -2.66
N TYR A 34 5.39 3.82 -3.83
CA TYR A 34 6.62 4.23 -4.54
C TYR A 34 7.30 5.41 -3.83
N ASP A 35 6.52 6.37 -3.37
CA ASP A 35 7.03 7.52 -2.64
C ASP A 35 7.46 7.16 -1.21
N SER A 36 8.41 7.93 -0.68
CA SER A 36 8.75 7.90 0.75
C SER A 36 7.61 8.47 1.61
N ARG A 37 7.55 8.08 2.88
CA ARG A 37 6.56 8.62 3.84
C ARG A 37 6.52 10.15 3.87
N GLU A 38 7.68 10.80 3.86
CA GLU A 38 7.79 12.25 3.82
C GLU A 38 7.23 12.86 2.53
N SER A 39 7.50 12.20 1.39
CA SER A 39 6.97 12.64 0.10
C SER A 39 5.44 12.52 0.06
N LEU A 40 4.89 11.45 0.65
CA LEU A 40 3.45 11.30 0.80
C LEU A 40 2.83 12.40 1.67
N MET A 41 3.45 12.70 2.83
CA MET A 41 2.99 13.78 3.70
C MET A 41 3.00 15.14 2.99
N ARG A 42 3.97 15.40 2.12
CA ARG A 42 4.00 16.62 1.28
C ARG A 42 2.91 16.62 0.21
N LYS A 43 2.65 15.48 -0.45
CA LYS A 43 1.68 15.37 -1.55
C LYS A 43 0.22 15.36 -1.09
N TYR A 44 -0.07 14.62 -0.03
CA TYR A 44 -1.44 14.34 0.43
C TYR A 44 -1.78 15.01 1.78
N GLY A 45 -0.81 15.65 2.42
CA GLY A 45 -0.97 16.29 3.73
C GLY A 45 -0.52 15.39 4.89
N GLN A 46 0.22 15.98 5.83
CA GLN A 46 0.76 15.25 6.98
C GLN A 46 -0.33 14.65 7.87
N VAL A 47 -1.41 15.39 8.11
CA VAL A 47 -2.52 14.94 8.95
C VAL A 47 -3.22 13.73 8.34
N GLU A 48 -3.55 13.79 7.04
CA GLU A 48 -4.27 12.71 6.36
C GLU A 48 -3.43 11.44 6.27
N ILE A 49 -2.16 11.54 5.86
CA ILE A 49 -1.27 10.38 5.81
C ILE A 49 -1.04 9.79 7.20
N THR A 50 -0.83 10.63 8.22
CA THR A 50 -0.66 10.12 9.60
C THR A 50 -1.91 9.39 10.06
N ARG A 51 -3.10 9.93 9.78
CA ARG A 51 -4.37 9.30 10.13
C ARG A 51 -4.53 7.92 9.48
N THR A 52 -4.30 7.81 8.18
CA THR A 52 -4.43 6.53 7.45
C THR A 52 -3.43 5.49 7.96
N LEU A 53 -2.17 5.88 8.12
CA LEU A 53 -1.13 4.97 8.62
C LEU A 53 -1.41 4.51 10.06
N SER A 54 -1.82 5.42 10.96
CA SER A 54 -2.21 5.06 12.32
C SER A 54 -3.42 4.13 12.35
N ALA A 55 -4.41 4.33 11.47
CA ALA A 55 -5.57 3.44 11.39
C ALA A 55 -5.17 2.02 10.93
N LEU A 56 -4.24 1.91 9.97
CA LEU A 56 -3.66 0.63 9.55
C LEU A 56 -2.86 -0.04 10.68
N GLU A 57 -2.07 0.72 11.44
CA GLU A 57 -1.33 0.21 12.60
C GLU A 57 -2.26 -0.32 13.70
N VAL A 58 -3.40 0.35 13.94
CA VAL A 58 -4.43 -0.12 14.89
C VAL A 58 -5.02 -1.44 14.43
N ILE A 59 -5.36 -1.58 13.14
CA ILE A 59 -5.84 -2.87 12.59
C ILE A 59 -4.76 -3.94 12.77
N SER A 60 -3.51 -3.63 12.42
CA SER A 60 -2.39 -4.56 12.55
C SER A 60 -2.16 -5.09 13.97
N LYS A 61 -2.48 -4.29 15.00
CA LYS A 61 -2.32 -4.69 16.42
C LYS A 61 -3.49 -5.51 16.94
N ASN A 62 -4.68 -5.34 16.36
CA ASN A 62 -5.91 -5.95 16.84
C ASN A 62 -6.33 -7.18 16.01
N ASP A 63 -5.80 -7.35 14.81
CA ASP A 63 -6.07 -8.50 13.95
C ASP A 63 -5.10 -9.66 14.24
N ARG A 64 -5.51 -10.88 13.87
CA ARG A 64 -4.69 -12.10 13.96
C ARG A 64 -3.69 -12.21 12.80
N SER A 65 -3.85 -11.41 11.74
CA SER A 65 -3.00 -11.41 10.56
C SER A 65 -1.93 -10.31 10.57
N GLU A 66 -0.79 -10.57 9.93
CA GLU A 66 0.30 -9.60 9.82
C GLU A 66 -0.02 -8.52 8.76
N LEU A 67 0.06 -7.24 9.13
CA LEU A 67 -0.02 -6.11 8.20
C LEU A 67 1.30 -5.35 8.18
N LYS A 68 1.90 -5.21 7.00
CA LYS A 68 3.15 -4.46 6.77
C LYS A 68 2.94 -3.32 5.80
N ILE A 69 3.48 -2.16 6.17
CA ILE A 69 3.50 -0.95 5.35
C ILE A 69 4.95 -0.73 4.92
N LEU A 70 5.20 -0.66 3.61
CA LEU A 70 6.53 -0.37 3.06
C LEU A 70 6.46 0.87 2.16
N HIS A 71 7.45 1.74 2.28
CA HIS A 71 7.61 2.92 1.44
C HIS A 71 8.83 2.76 0.53
N SER A 72 8.94 3.61 -0.49
CA SER A 72 10.08 3.60 -1.41
C SER A 72 10.26 2.26 -2.15
N VAL A 73 9.15 1.62 -2.52
CA VAL A 73 9.15 0.35 -3.25
C VAL A 73 8.97 0.62 -4.74
N ASP A 74 10.05 0.40 -5.50
CA ASP A 74 10.03 0.42 -6.96
C ASP A 74 9.37 -0.85 -7.50
N ALA A 75 8.17 -0.70 -8.05
CA ALA A 75 7.37 -1.80 -8.60
C ALA A 75 8.05 -2.50 -9.79
N THR A 76 8.97 -1.83 -10.50
CA THR A 76 9.75 -2.44 -11.59
C THR A 76 10.84 -3.38 -11.07
N LYS A 77 11.14 -3.33 -9.76
CA LYS A 77 12.20 -4.09 -9.10
C LYS A 77 11.69 -4.94 -7.93
N LEU A 78 10.42 -5.36 -7.94
CA LEU A 78 9.81 -6.10 -6.82
C LEU A 78 10.63 -7.31 -6.31
N ALA A 79 11.36 -7.99 -7.20
CA ALA A 79 12.22 -9.12 -6.84
C ALA A 79 13.33 -8.76 -5.84
N THR A 80 13.79 -7.50 -5.80
CA THR A 80 14.82 -7.05 -4.84
C THR A 80 14.23 -6.86 -3.43
N TYR A 81 12.98 -6.43 -3.34
CA TYR A 81 12.26 -6.22 -2.07
C TYR A 81 11.69 -7.52 -1.52
N PHE A 82 11.35 -8.48 -2.38
CA PHE A 82 10.72 -9.74 -2.03
C PHE A 82 11.44 -10.96 -2.65
N PRO A 83 12.74 -11.19 -2.36
CA PRO A 83 13.55 -12.22 -3.04
C PRO A 83 13.08 -13.66 -2.80
N LYS A 84 12.35 -13.88 -1.70
CA LYS A 84 11.82 -15.20 -1.30
C LYS A 84 10.32 -15.15 -1.01
N GLY A 85 9.65 -14.04 -1.36
CA GLY A 85 8.25 -13.82 -1.01
C GLY A 85 7.32 -14.47 -2.02
N SER A 86 6.44 -15.37 -1.56
CA SER A 86 5.29 -15.83 -2.36
C SER A 86 4.02 -15.13 -1.88
N PHE A 87 3.29 -14.52 -2.80
CA PHE A 87 2.01 -13.88 -2.54
C PHE A 87 0.90 -14.67 -3.21
N SER A 88 -0.20 -14.91 -2.47
CA SER A 88 -1.39 -15.56 -3.02
C SER A 88 -2.19 -14.62 -3.92
N LYS A 89 -2.03 -13.30 -3.73
CA LYS A 89 -2.67 -12.24 -4.51
C LYS A 89 -1.72 -11.06 -4.62
N ILE A 90 -1.62 -10.48 -5.81
CA ILE A 90 -0.91 -9.21 -6.05
C ILE A 90 -1.93 -8.24 -6.65
N ILE A 91 -2.11 -7.11 -5.99
CA ILE A 91 -3.04 -6.05 -6.37
C ILE A 91 -2.20 -4.86 -6.84
N PHE A 92 -2.21 -4.58 -8.13
CA PHE A 92 -1.58 -3.39 -8.70
C PHE A 92 -2.54 -2.22 -8.57
N ASN A 93 -2.26 -1.30 -7.64
CA ASN A 93 -3.08 -0.15 -7.34
C ASN A 93 -2.27 1.12 -7.63
N PHE A 94 -2.26 1.58 -8.88
CA PHE A 94 -1.59 2.82 -9.29
C PHE A 94 -2.65 3.91 -9.51
N PRO A 95 -3.13 4.59 -8.45
CA PRO A 95 -4.17 5.59 -8.57
C PRO A 95 -3.71 6.71 -9.49
N HIS A 96 -4.38 6.87 -10.62
CA HIS A 96 -4.05 7.88 -11.61
C HIS A 96 -4.77 9.19 -11.24
N THR A 97 -4.03 10.29 -11.04
CA THR A 97 -4.59 11.60 -10.65
C THR A 97 -5.32 12.35 -11.77
N GLY A 98 -5.58 11.70 -12.92
CA GLY A 98 -6.23 12.30 -14.09
C GLY A 98 -5.48 13.46 -14.76
N SER A 99 -4.39 13.93 -14.16
CA SER A 99 -3.71 15.18 -14.51
C SER A 99 -2.20 14.96 -14.73
N GLN A 100 -1.81 14.17 -15.73
CA GLN A 100 -0.69 14.43 -16.67
C GLN A 100 -0.29 13.19 -17.53
N ARG A 101 -0.08 13.50 -18.82
CA ARG A 101 0.79 12.87 -19.83
C ARG A 101 0.85 11.34 -19.90
N VAL A 102 -0.15 10.78 -20.58
CA VAL A 102 -0.21 9.38 -21.06
C VAL A 102 1.11 8.92 -21.72
N HIS A 103 1.87 9.84 -22.33
CA HIS A 103 3.13 9.55 -23.00
C HIS A 103 4.31 9.28 -22.05
N GLU A 104 4.33 9.84 -20.84
CA GLU A 104 5.42 9.63 -19.88
C GLU A 104 5.24 8.30 -19.13
N ASN A 105 3.99 7.92 -18.82
CA ASN A 105 3.66 6.66 -18.14
C ASN A 105 3.84 5.41 -19.01
N ARG A 106 3.97 5.55 -20.34
CA ARG A 106 4.17 4.41 -21.26
C ARG A 106 5.64 3.95 -21.31
N ASN A 107 6.56 4.76 -20.79
CA ASN A 107 8.01 4.52 -20.85
C ASN A 107 8.63 4.13 -19.50
N LEU A 108 7.81 3.96 -18.46
CA LEU A 108 8.16 3.39 -17.16
C LEU A 108 7.73 1.91 -17.12
#